data_AF-A0A3C2CQZ1-F1
#
_entry.id   AF-A0A3C2CQZ1-F1
#
_cell.length_a   1.000
_cell.length_b   1.000
_cell.length_c   1.000
_cell.angle_alpha   90.00
_cell.angle_beta   90.00
_cell.angle_gamma   90.00
#
_symmetry.space_group_name_H-M   'P 1'
#
loop_
_entity.id
_entity.type
_entity.pdbx_description
1 polymer ?
#
loop_
_entity_poly.entity_id
_entity_poly.type
_entity_poly.pdbx_seq_one_letter_code
_entity_poly.pdbx_strand_id
1 'polypeptide(L)' 'MVEYMYKNYTFKNFLGRNWWFLLIGFASALRQSEKESVFGSVVLDVLFGEAIILAILFTYWFIRYGRKHAK' A
#
# COMPACT_ATOMS: atom_id res chain seq x y z
N MET A 1 20.75 -2.18 22.55
CA MET A 1 19.45 -1.47 22.48
C MET A 1 19.16 -0.78 21.13
N VAL A 2 20.08 -0.78 20.16
CA VAL A 2 19.87 -0.15 18.84
C VAL A 2 19.18 -1.09 17.82
N GLU A 3 19.37 -2.41 17.96
CA GLU A 3 18.75 -3.40 17.05
C GLU A 3 17.22 -3.51 17.18
N TYR A 4 16.65 -3.20 18.35
CA TYR A 4 15.19 -3.25 18.56
C TYR A 4 14.45 -2.12 17.85
N MET A 5 15.06 -0.95 17.66
CA MET A 5 14.45 0.12 16.84
C MET A 5 14.44 -0.27 15.36
N TYR A 6 15.45 -0.99 14.87
CA TYR A 6 15.59 -1.32 13.45
C TYR A 6 14.51 -2.29 12.95
N LYS A 7 14.11 -3.26 13.77
CA LYS A 7 13.05 -4.23 13.40
C LYS A 7 11.66 -3.59 13.31
N ASN A 8 11.40 -2.51 14.06
CA ASN A 8 10.06 -1.94 14.20
C ASN A 8 9.65 -0.90 13.14
N TYR A 9 10.60 -0.40 12.34
CA TYR A 9 10.35 0.58 11.28
C TYR A 9 10.55 0.03 9.87
N THR A 10 10.60 -1.28 9.68
CA THR A 10 10.64 -1.86 8.33
C THR A 10 9.36 -1.53 7.56
N PHE A 11 9.48 -1.36 6.24
CA PHE A 11 8.33 -1.14 5.36
C PHE A 11 7.28 -2.24 5.55
N LYS A 12 7.69 -3.49 5.77
CA LYS A 12 6.81 -4.61 6.08
C LYS A 12 5.92 -4.36 7.31
N ASN A 13 6.48 -3.87 8.42
CA ASN A 13 5.70 -3.53 9.62
C ASN A 13 4.85 -2.27 9.44
N PHE A 14 5.28 -1.32 8.63
CA PHE A 14 4.46 -0.17 8.24
C PHE A 14 3.27 -0.60 7.39
N LEU A 15 3.49 -1.44 6.38
CA LEU A 15 2.45 -2.00 5.53
C LEU A 15 1.49 -2.87 6.35
N GLY A 16 2.01 -3.70 7.27
CA GLY A 16 1.18 -4.51 8.18
C GLY A 16 0.29 -3.71 9.13
N ARG A 17 0.64 -2.44 9.45
CA ARG A 17 -0.23 -1.52 10.21
C ARG A 17 -1.19 -0.72 9.34
N ASN A 18 -0.86 -0.55 8.06
CA ASN A 18 -1.61 0.26 7.09
C ASN A 18 -2.25 -0.61 5.99
N TRP A 19 -2.39 -1.92 6.22
CA TRP A 19 -2.87 -2.88 5.23
C TRP A 19 -4.31 -2.60 4.80
N TRP A 20 -5.09 -1.94 5.67
CA TRP A 20 -6.46 -1.53 5.40
C TRP A 20 -6.58 -0.52 4.24
N PHE A 21 -5.51 0.19 3.86
CA PHE A 21 -5.52 1.02 2.65
C PHE A 21 -5.63 0.19 1.36
N LEU A 22 -5.17 -1.07 1.36
CA LEU A 22 -5.34 -1.97 0.22
C LEU A 22 -6.80 -2.41 0.05
N LEU A 23 -7.55 -2.50 1.16
CA LEU A 23 -8.99 -2.77 1.12
C LEU A 23 -9.79 -1.68 0.41
N ILE A 24 -9.28 -0.44 0.33
CA ILE A 24 -9.93 0.66 -0.38
C ILE A 24 -9.87 0.43 -1.90
N GLY A 25 -8.73 -0.09 -2.40
CA GLY A 25 -8.60 -0.53 -3.79
C GLY A 25 -9.57 -1.66 -4.13
N PHE A 26 -9.64 -2.67 -3.25
CA PHE A 26 -10.58 -3.79 -3.38
C PHE A 26 -12.05 -3.36 -3.28
N ALA A 27 -12.42 -2.45 -2.40
CA ALA A 27 -13.79 -1.96 -2.29
C ALA A 27 -14.21 -1.18 -3.54
N SER A 28 -13.28 -0.43 -4.14
CA SER A 28 -13.51 0.29 -5.39
C SER A 28 -13.66 -0.70 -6.55
N ALA A 29 -12.85 -1.76 -6.59
CA ALA A 29 -12.96 -2.89 -7.52
C ALA A 29 -14.34 -3.52 -7.55
N LEU A 30 -14.85 -3.90 -6.37
CA LEU A 30 -16.11 -4.61 -6.22
C LEU A 30 -17.28 -3.73 -6.67
N ARG A 31 -17.27 -2.45 -6.29
CA ARG A 31 -18.30 -1.49 -6.69
C ARG A 31 -18.31 -1.22 -8.21
N GLN A 32 -17.16 -1.30 -8.86
CA GLN A 32 -17.03 -1.12 -10.31
C GLN A 32 -17.43 -2.38 -11.08
N SER A 33 -17.08 -3.56 -10.55
CA SER A 33 -17.48 -4.87 -11.05
C SER A 33 -18.99 -5.11 -11.03
N GLU A 34 -19.73 -4.54 -10.06
CA GLU A 34 -21.20 -4.63 -10.03
C GLU A 34 -21.88 -3.77 -11.10
N LYS A 35 -21.22 -2.70 -11.55
CA LYS A 35 -21.78 -1.76 -12.54
C LYS A 35 -21.45 -2.12 -13.99
N GLU A 36 -20.33 -2.76 -14.23
CA GLU A 36 -19.87 -3.10 -15.58
C GLU A 36 -19.48 -4.58 -15.68
N SER A 37 -20.14 -5.33 -16.56
CA SER A 37 -19.85 -6.74 -16.92
C SER A 37 -18.53 -6.85 -17.72
N VAL A 38 -17.46 -6.22 -17.23
CA VAL A 38 -16.15 -6.14 -17.87
C VAL A 38 -15.09 -6.57 -16.86
N PHE A 39 -15.15 -7.83 -16.45
CA PHE A 39 -14.22 -8.44 -15.50
C PHE A 39 -12.75 -8.27 -15.91
N GLY A 40 -12.44 -8.19 -17.22
CA GLY A 40 -11.07 -8.01 -17.71
C GLY A 40 -10.47 -6.61 -17.48
N SER A 41 -11.26 -5.55 -17.65
CA SER A 41 -10.80 -4.16 -17.44
C SER A 41 -10.69 -3.84 -15.96
N VAL A 42 -11.69 -4.28 -15.18
CA VAL A 42 -11.75 -4.01 -13.74
C VAL A 42 -10.54 -4.61 -13.01
N VAL A 43 -10.06 -5.79 -13.40
CA VAL A 43 -8.85 -6.37 -12.78
C VAL A 43 -7.61 -5.49 -13.02
N LEU A 44 -7.43 -4.96 -14.23
CA LEU A 44 -6.32 -4.07 -14.57
C LEU A 44 -6.42 -2.74 -13.81
N ASP A 45 -7.61 -2.15 -13.75
CA ASP A 45 -7.86 -0.91 -13.03
C ASP A 45 -7.59 -1.04 -11.53
N VAL A 46 -7.90 -2.20 -10.96
CA VAL A 46 -7.72 -2.50 -9.54
C VAL A 46 -6.25 -2.76 -9.23
N LEU A 47 -5.55 -3.51 -10.07
CA LEU A 47 -4.10 -3.68 -9.94
C LEU A 47 -3.36 -2.34 -10.07
N PHE A 48 -3.80 -1.46 -10.98
CA PHE A 48 -3.26 -0.11 -11.10
C PHE A 48 -3.53 0.73 -9.85
N GLY A 49 -4.77 0.71 -9.34
CA GLY A 49 -5.15 1.42 -8.12
C GLY A 49 -4.35 0.96 -6.90
N GLU A 50 -4.20 -0.36 -6.72
CA GLU A 50 -3.39 -0.92 -5.63
C GLU A 50 -1.90 -0.60 -5.77
N ALA A 51 -1.36 -0.63 -6.99
CA ALA A 51 0.03 -0.26 -7.25
C ALA A 51 0.30 1.22 -6.89
N ILE A 52 -0.62 2.12 -7.21
CA ILE A 52 -0.52 3.55 -6.82
C ILE A 52 -0.55 3.70 -5.30
N ILE A 53 -1.48 3.01 -4.61
CA ILE A 53 -1.57 3.04 -3.16
C ILE A 53 -0.28 2.51 -2.51
N LEU A 54 0.27 1.40 -3.02
CA LEU A 54 1.55 0.85 -2.55
C LEU A 54 2.71 1.82 -2.76
N ALA A 55 2.79 2.49 -3.92
CA ALA A 55 3.82 3.48 -4.20
C ALA A 55 3.73 4.69 -3.25
N ILE A 56 2.52 5.17 -2.95
CA ILE A 56 2.29 6.28 -2.00
C ILE A 56 2.71 5.86 -0.59
N LEU A 57 2.29 4.68 -0.12
CA LEU A 57 2.65 4.15 1.20
C LEU A 57 4.16 3.95 1.33
N PHE A 58 4.81 3.43 0.29
CA PHE A 58 6.26 3.27 0.25
C PHE A 58 6.98 4.61 0.29
N THR A 59 6.57 5.57 -0.52
CA THR A 59 7.16 6.92 -0.57
C THR A 59 7.02 7.63 0.77
N TYR A 60 5.83 7.57 1.39
CA TYR A 60 5.59 8.14 2.71
C TYR A 60 6.49 7.52 3.77
N TRP A 61 6.57 6.18 3.79
CA TRP A 61 7.44 5.45 4.70
C TRP A 61 8.92 5.83 4.49
N PHE A 62 9.37 5.90 3.24
CA PHE A 62 10.74 6.24 2.87
C PHE A 62 11.11 7.67 3.32
N ILE A 63 10.22 8.64 3.12
CA ILE A 63 10.44 10.02 3.58
C ILE A 63 10.48 10.09 5.11
N ARG A 64 9.55 9.43 5.79
CA ARG A 64 9.36 9.54 7.25
C ARG A 64 10.39 8.74 8.06
N TYR A 65 10.76 7.56 7.58
CA TYR A 65 11.63 6.61 8.28
C TYR A 65 12.96 6.41 7.57
N GLY A 66 12.98 6.37 6.23
CA GLY A 66 14.21 6.22 5.44
C GLY A 66 15.21 7.37 5.63
N ARG A 67 14.74 8.62 5.79
CA ARG A 67 15.62 9.78 6.08
C ARG A 67 16.34 9.69 7.43
N LYS A 68 15.86 8.89 8.39
CA LYS A 68 16.53 8.71 9.70
C LYS A 68 17.72 7.74 9.66
N HIS A 69 17.92 7.02 8.56
CA HIS A 69 19.03 6.07 8.38
C HIS A 69 20.22 6.67 7.63
N ALA A 70 20.13 7.89 7.11
CA ALA A 70 21.18 8.56 6.34
C ALA A 70 22.07 9.49 7.19
N LYS A 71 22.05 9.36 8.52
CA LYS A 71 22.88 10.13 9.45
C LYS A 71 23.80 9.23 10.24
#